data_AF-U9TSJ0-F1
#
_entry.id   AF-U9TSJ0-F1
#
_cell.length_a   1.000
_cell.length_b   1.000
_cell.length_c   1.000
_cell.angle_alpha   90.00
_cell.angle_beta   90.00
_cell.angle_gamma   90.00
#
_symmetry.space_group_name_H-M   'P 1'
#
loop_
_entity.id
_entity.type
_entity.pdbx_description
1 polymer ?
#
loop_
_entity_poly.entity_id
_entity_poly.type
_entity_poly.pdbx_seq_one_letter_code
_entity_poly.pdbx_strand_id
1 'polypeptide(L)'
;MCTLFIHKYENPRALKGIKKNTLPVNYYWNSKSWMQVSIWNDYLKNLDVRMRTLGQNILLFVDNAPTHALYDNTHFTNITIEHLSPNTTAHLQLCD
;
A
#
# COMPACT_ATOMS: atom_id res chain seq x y z
N MET A 1 -9.43 8.09 -1.02
CA MET A 1 -8.20 7.30 -0.86
C MET A 1 -7.55 7.74 0.45
N CYS A 2 -7.19 6.84 1.36
CA CYS A 2 -6.37 7.22 2.52
C CYS A 2 -4.94 6.83 2.16
N THR A 3 -4.06 7.82 2.08
CA THR A 3 -2.67 7.63 1.68
C THR A 3 -1.96 6.72 2.67
N LEU A 4 -1.12 5.81 2.16
CA LEU A 4 -0.25 4.98 2.97
C LEU A 4 1.05 5.74 3.25
N PHE A 5 1.46 5.80 4.52
CA PHE A 5 2.69 6.46 4.93
C PHE A 5 3.55 5.49 5.73
N ILE A 6 4.81 5.29 5.31
CA ILE A 6 5.76 4.42 6.00
C ILE A 6 6.88 5.28 6.57
N HIS A 7 7.09 5.18 7.88
CA HIS A 7 8.14 5.90 8.57
C HIS A 7 9.21 4.96 9.14
N LYS A 8 10.40 5.49 9.45
CA LYS A 8 11.48 4.72 10.11
C LYS A 8 11.09 4.23 11.51
N TYR A 9 10.50 5.15 12.24
CA TYR A 9 10.15 5.02 13.65
C TYR A 9 8.65 4.99 13.83
N GLU A 10 8.16 4.16 14.74
CA GLU A 10 6.76 4.17 15.17
C GLU A 10 6.35 5.55 15.71
N ASN A 11 7.21 6.14 16.55
CA ASN A 11 6.98 7.41 17.23
C ASN A 11 8.14 8.39 16.95
N PRO A 12 8.19 9.04 15.77
CA PRO A 12 9.18 10.08 15.52
C PRO A 12 9.00 11.26 16.46
N ARG A 13 10.10 11.99 16.71
CA ARG A 13 10.09 13.19 17.57
C ARG A 13 9.05 14.22 17.12
N ALA A 14 8.87 14.38 15.81
CA ALA A 14 7.88 15.30 15.23
C ALA A 14 6.41 14.91 15.53
N LEU A 15 6.13 13.63 15.81
CA LEU A 15 4.79 13.11 16.12
C LEU A 15 4.68 12.65 17.58
N LYS A 16 5.48 13.23 18.48
CA LYS A 16 5.44 12.91 19.91
C LYS A 16 4.08 13.35 20.48
N GLY A 17 3.42 12.46 21.21
CA GLY A 17 2.11 12.73 21.83
C GLY A 17 0.91 12.63 20.88
N ILE A 18 1.13 12.44 19.58
CA ILE A 18 0.06 12.25 18.60
C ILE A 18 -0.25 10.76 18.46
N LYS A 19 -1.53 10.38 18.55
CA LYS A 19 -1.95 8.98 18.31
C LYS A 19 -1.95 8.70 16.80
N LYS A 20 -1.44 7.54 16.39
CA LYS A 20 -1.20 7.28 14.95
C LYS A 20 -2.51 7.05 14.19
N ASN A 21 -3.50 6.50 14.90
CA ASN A 21 -4.86 6.32 14.38
C ASN A 21 -5.66 7.63 14.22
N THR A 22 -5.18 8.77 14.72
CA THR A 22 -5.81 10.08 14.48
C THR A 22 -5.22 10.79 13.26
N LEU A 23 -4.17 10.22 12.64
CA LEU A 23 -3.60 10.78 11.42
C LEU A 23 -4.54 10.50 10.23
N PRO A 24 -4.63 11.41 9.25
CA PRO A 24 -5.45 11.21 8.06
C PRO A 24 -4.79 10.25 7.04
N VAL A 25 -3.92 9.36 7.49
CA VAL A 25 -3.14 8.41 6.67
C VAL A 25 -3.07 7.06 7.37
N ASN A 26 -2.90 5.99 6.59
CA ASN A 26 -2.57 4.68 7.14
C ASN A 26 -1.09 4.67 7.48
N TYR A 27 -0.78 4.83 8.77
CA TYR A 27 0.59 4.98 9.26
C TYR A 27 1.22 3.62 9.58
N TYR A 28 2.30 3.29 8.88
CA TYR A 28 3.14 2.12 9.13
C TYR A 28 4.56 2.55 9.50
N TRP A 29 5.32 1.64 10.11
CA TRP A 29 6.72 1.89 10.41
C TRP A 29 7.56 0.63 10.26
N ASN A 30 8.80 0.81 9.80
CA ASN A 30 9.84 -0.20 9.87
C ASN A 30 11.21 0.47 9.80
N SER A 31 12.26 -0.20 10.30
CA SER A 31 13.60 0.39 10.39
C SER A 31 14.22 0.81 9.05
N LYS A 32 13.73 0.27 7.92
CA LYS A 32 14.17 0.60 6.57
C LYS A 32 13.39 1.77 5.96
N SER A 33 12.21 2.10 6.50
CA SER A 33 11.28 3.12 5.99
C SER A 33 10.77 2.87 4.57
N TRP A 34 10.80 1.62 4.09
CA TRP A 34 10.40 1.25 2.73
C TRP A 34 9.25 0.26 2.74
N MET A 35 8.65 0.04 1.57
CA MET A 35 7.60 -0.96 1.41
C MET A 35 8.09 -2.34 1.81
N GLN A 36 7.22 -3.10 2.49
CA GLN A 36 7.43 -4.50 2.83
C GLN A 36 6.21 -5.30 2.37
N VAL A 37 6.41 -6.57 2.03
CA VAL A 37 5.34 -7.48 1.59
C VAL A 37 4.18 -7.51 2.60
N SER A 38 4.47 -7.47 3.90
CA SER A 38 3.45 -7.43 4.95
C SER A 38 2.60 -6.15 4.92
N ILE A 39 3.24 -4.99 4.76
CA ILE A 39 2.58 -3.68 4.66
C ILE A 39 1.73 -3.63 3.38
N TRP A 40 2.27 -4.12 2.27
CA TRP A 40 1.58 -4.20 0.99
C TRP A 40 0.29 -5.02 1.08
N ASN A 41 0.37 -6.24 1.63
CA ASN A 41 -0.79 -7.12 1.76
C ASN A 41 -1.85 -6.57 2.73
N ASP A 42 -1.43 -5.94 3.83
CA ASP A 42 -2.36 -5.29 4.76
C ASP A 42 -3.07 -4.08 4.12
N TYR A 43 -2.33 -3.28 3.37
CA TYR A 43 -2.90 -2.17 2.59
C TYR A 43 -3.93 -2.65 1.57
N LEU A 44 -3.62 -3.70 0.80
CA LEU A 44 -4.55 -4.24 -0.19
C LEU A 44 -5.84 -4.79 0.43
N LYS A 45 -5.75 -5.48 1.57
CA LYS A 45 -6.94 -5.95 2.29
C LYS A 45 -7.85 -4.80 2.71
N ASN A 46 -7.27 -3.74 3.27
CA ASN A 46 -8.01 -2.54 3.65
C ASN A 46 -8.61 -1.82 2.44
N LEU A 47 -7.89 -1.79 1.32
CA LEU A 47 -8.38 -1.22 0.07
C LEU A 47 -9.57 -2.02 -0.46
N ASP A 48 -9.51 -3.36 -0.44
CA ASP A 48 -10.57 -4.23 -0.95
C ASP A 48 -11.86 -4.10 -0.12
N VAL A 49 -11.72 -4.10 1.22
CA VAL A 49 -12.83 -3.79 2.14
C VAL A 49 -13.47 -2.45 1.80
N ARG A 50 -12.66 -1.42 1.55
CA ARG A 50 -13.18 -0.11 1.19
C ARG A 50 -13.91 -0.11 -0.15
N MET A 51 -13.34 -0.74 -1.18
CA MET A 51 -13.97 -0.82 -2.50
C MET A 51 -15.30 -1.57 -2.43
N ARG A 52 -15.38 -2.65 -1.63
CA ARG A 52 -16.65 -3.32 -1.29
C ARG A 52 -17.66 -2.39 -0.66
N THR A 53 -17.26 -1.65 0.37
CA THR A 53 -18.17 -0.71 1.07
C THR A 53 -18.69 0.37 0.13
N LEU A 54 -17.90 0.77 -0.87
CA LEU A 54 -18.29 1.72 -1.90
C LEU A 54 -19.08 1.09 -3.05
N GLY A 55 -19.21 -0.24 -3.09
CA GLY A 55 -19.82 -0.96 -4.22
C GLY A 55 -19.02 -0.81 -5.52
N GLN A 56 -17.71 -0.56 -5.44
CA GLN A 56 -16.84 -0.30 -6.58
C GLN A 56 -15.93 -1.49 -6.86
N ASN A 57 -15.64 -1.70 -8.14
CA ASN A 57 -14.59 -2.61 -8.60
C ASN A 57 -13.50 -1.78 -9.26
N ILE A 58 -12.24 -2.04 -8.90
CA ILE A 58 -11.10 -1.31 -9.44
C ILE A 58 -10.06 -2.26 -10.02
N LEU A 59 -9.35 -1.74 -11.03
CA LEU A 59 -8.13 -2.33 -11.57
C LEU A 59 -6.94 -1.53 -11.03
N LEU A 60 -6.04 -2.20 -10.32
CA LEU A 60 -4.84 -1.62 -9.73
C LEU A 60 -3.60 -2.07 -10.50
N PHE A 61 -2.96 -1.14 -11.19
CA PHE A 61 -1.68 -1.37 -11.84
C PHE A 61 -0.53 -1.17 -10.85
N VAL A 62 0.42 -2.11 -10.83
CA VAL A 62 1.60 -2.08 -9.97
C VAL A 62 2.86 -2.42 -10.76
N ASP A 63 3.99 -1.88 -10.34
CA ASP A 63 5.28 -2.33 -10.88
C ASP A 63 5.55 -3.81 -10.51
N ASN A 64 6.62 -4.37 -11.08
CA ASN A 64 7.04 -5.75 -10.81
C ASN A 64 8.06 -5.85 -9.66
N ALA A 65 7.98 -4.98 -8.65
CA ALA A 65 8.89 -5.04 -7.50
C ALA A 65 8.60 -6.26 -6.61
N PRO A 66 9.63 -6.92 -6.05
CA PRO A 66 9.44 -8.06 -5.14
C PRO A 66 8.60 -7.72 -3.90
N THR A 67 8.54 -6.46 -3.50
CA THR A 67 7.72 -5.99 -2.37
C THR A 67 6.22 -6.07 -2.64
N HIS A 68 5.80 -6.20 -3.90
CA HIS A 68 4.40 -6.34 -4.31
C HIS A 68 3.92 -7.80 -4.37
N ALA A 69 4.70 -8.75 -3.83
CA ALA A 69 4.27 -10.14 -3.70
C ALA A 69 2.99 -10.26 -2.85
N LEU A 70 2.08 -11.14 -3.25
CA LEU A 70 0.87 -11.48 -2.51
C LEU A 70 1.08 -12.73 -1.67
N TYR A 71 0.37 -12.84 -0.54
CA TYR A 71 0.30 -14.13 0.17
C TYR A 71 -0.61 -15.10 -0.56
N ASP A 72 -0.25 -16.38 -0.57
CA ASP A 72 -0.93 -17.45 -1.32
C ASP A 72 -2.45 -17.54 -1.07
N ASN A 73 -2.89 -17.16 0.14
CA ASN A 73 -4.30 -17.23 0.56
C ASN A 73 -5.02 -15.88 0.46
N THR A 74 -4.51 -14.93 -0.32
CA THR A 74 -5.12 -13.60 -0.45
C THR A 74 -6.04 -13.56 -1.66
N HIS A 75 -7.34 -13.46 -1.39
CA HIS A 75 -8.36 -13.30 -2.41
C HIS A 75 -9.03 -11.94 -2.27
N PHE A 76 -9.04 -11.18 -3.36
CA PHE A 76 -9.72 -9.88 -3.45
C PHE A 76 -11.00 -10.06 -4.25
N THR A 77 -12.06 -9.36 -3.82
CA THR A 77 -13.38 -9.43 -4.46
C THR A 77 -13.65 -8.21 -5.33
N ASN A 78 -13.06 -7.07 -5.00
CA ASN A 78 -13.35 -5.78 -5.60
C ASN A 78 -12.10 -5.08 -6.15
N ILE A 79 -10.94 -5.72 -6.00
CA ILE A 79 -9.68 -5.29 -6.61
C ILE A 79 -9.19 -6.39 -7.53
N THR A 80 -8.89 -6.01 -8.76
CA THR A 80 -8.04 -6.79 -9.67
C THR A 80 -6.67 -6.12 -9.71
N ILE A 81 -5.60 -6.90 -9.56
CA ILE A 81 -4.22 -6.39 -9.58
C ILE A 81 -3.58 -6.86 -10.87
N GLU A 82 -2.98 -5.93 -11.62
CA GLU A 82 -2.22 -6.23 -12.83
C GLU A 82 -0.81 -5.67 -12.72
N HIS A 83 0.18 -6.51 -13.03
CA HIS A 83 1.58 -6.09 -13.03
C HIS A 83 1.96 -5.49 -14.38
N LEU A 84 2.65 -4.35 -14.35
CA LEU A 84 3.24 -3.77 -15.54
C LEU A 84 4.32 -4.68 -16.10
N SER A 85 4.46 -4.70 -17.43
CA SER A 85 5.52 -5.45 -18.10
C SER A 85 6.91 -5.00 -17.62
N PRO A 86 7.91 -5.90 -17.59
CA PRO A 86 9.29 -5.50 -17.32
C PRO A 86 9.74 -4.40 -18.29
N ASN A 87 10.47 -3.40 -17.79
CA ASN A 87 11.06 -2.28 -18.56
C ASN A 87 10.10 -1.18 -19.08
N THR A 88 8.85 -1.10 -18.62
CA THR A 88 7.98 0.07 -18.92
C THR A 88 8.08 1.22 -17.91
N THR A 89 8.93 1.08 -16.89
CA THR A 89 9.06 1.99 -15.74
C THR A 89 9.27 3.45 -16.16
N ALA A 90 10.26 3.74 -17.01
CA ALA A 90 10.57 5.12 -17.41
C ALA A 90 9.52 5.78 -18.33
N HIS A 91 8.64 4.99 -18.98
CA HIS A 91 7.65 5.50 -19.93
C HIS A 91 6.26 5.67 -19.32
N LEU A 92 5.87 4.82 -18.37
CA LEU A 92 4.52 4.81 -17.78
C LEU A 92 4.47 5.25 -16.32
N GLN A 93 5.60 5.20 -15.60
CA GLN A 93 5.72 5.67 -14.22
C GLN A 93 6.64 6.88 -14.17
N LEU A 94 6.03 8.07 -14.12
CA LEU A 94 6.76 9.35 -14.00
C LEU A 94 7.44 9.56 -12.62
N CYS A 95 7.20 8.69 -11.64
CA CYS A 95 7.61 8.88 -10.25
C CYS A 95 8.43 7.70 -9.69
N ASP A 96 9.34 7.14 -10.49
CA ASP A 96 10.42 6.28 -10.00
C ASP A 96 11.74 7.07 -9.85
#